data_AF-A0A151BFB4-F1
#
_entry.id   AF-A0A151BFB4-F1
#
_cell.length_a   1.000
_cell.length_b   1.000
_cell.length_c   1.000
_cell.angle_alpha   90.00
_cell.angle_beta   90.00
_cell.angle_gamma   90.00
#
_symmetry.space_group_name_H-M   'P 1'
#
loop_
_entity.id
_entity.type
_entity.pdbx_description
1 polymer ?
#
loop_
_entity_poly.entity_id
_entity_poly.type
_entity_poly.pdbx_seq_one_letter_code
_entity_poly.pdbx_strand_id
1 'polypeptide(L)'
;MREKDRRVLKEIADKIRDFHGHFGPFAALGVRLGWTGMERLRARRGDEGLKVSLSLNVMKPPTTCIIDGIQVSTGCTIGNGRLKVKLGRAVAASFKLKGKRAVRLKVSTRFIRWMRKRLEEGEPLEKVAYDVLAAEPKRIFAR
;
A
#
# COMPACT_ATOMS: atom_id res chain seq x y z
N MET A 1 3.67 -19.19 -8.76
CA MET A 1 4.07 -17.79 -9.04
C MET A 1 5.19 -17.83 -10.08
N ARG A 2 5.10 -17.04 -11.16
CA ARG A 2 6.11 -17.08 -12.23
C ARG A 2 7.41 -16.41 -11.76
N GLU A 3 8.53 -16.73 -12.40
CA GLU A 3 9.85 -16.16 -12.06
C GLU A 3 9.87 -14.62 -12.17
N LYS A 4 9.22 -14.07 -13.21
CA LYS A 4 9.04 -12.63 -13.39
C LYS A 4 8.31 -11.98 -12.20
N ASP A 5 7.30 -12.66 -11.64
CA ASP A 5 6.53 -12.16 -10.51
C ASP A 5 7.41 -12.13 -9.24
N ARG A 6 8.27 -13.15 -9.04
CA ARG A 6 9.25 -13.18 -7.94
C ARG A 6 10.25 -12.04 -8.02
N ARG A 7 10.77 -11.75 -9.21
CA ARG A 7 11.72 -10.64 -9.41
C ARG A 7 11.11 -9.29 -9.05
N VAL A 8 9.89 -9.02 -9.52
CA VAL A 8 9.17 -7.77 -9.20
C VAL A 8 8.92 -7.62 -7.70
N LEU A 9 8.57 -8.71 -7.02
CA LEU A 9 8.37 -8.70 -5.56
C LEU A 9 9.67 -8.44 -4.79
N LYS A 10 10.79 -8.98 -5.26
CA LYS A 10 12.10 -8.69 -4.65
C LYS A 10 12.48 -7.22 -4.85
N GLU A 11 12.37 -6.73 -6.08
CA GLU A 11 12.71 -5.33 -6.41
C GLU A 11 11.87 -4.32 -5.61
N ILE A 12 10.59 -4.59 -5.37
CA ILE A 12 9.77 -3.69 -4.54
C ILE A 12 10.14 -3.80 -3.05
N ALA A 13 10.47 -5.00 -2.56
CA ALA A 13 10.89 -5.18 -1.17
C ALA A 13 12.20 -4.42 -0.91
N ASP A 14 13.17 -4.52 -1.82
CA ASP A 14 14.45 -3.81 -1.74
C ASP A 14 14.23 -2.28 -1.73
N LYS A 15 13.40 -1.76 -2.64
CA LYS A 15 13.03 -0.32 -2.64
C LYS A 15 12.37 0.13 -1.34
N ILE A 16 11.57 -0.73 -0.71
CA ILE A 16 10.97 -0.42 0.59
C ILE A 16 12.03 -0.47 1.68
N ARG A 17 12.96 -1.43 1.69
CA ARG A 17 14.06 -1.44 2.67
C ARG A 17 14.91 -0.19 2.56
N ASP A 18 15.27 0.21 1.35
CA ASP A 18 16.10 1.40 1.11
C ASP A 18 15.39 2.70 1.55
N PHE A 19 14.08 2.80 1.30
CA PHE A 19 13.31 4.01 1.59
C PHE A 19 12.80 4.08 3.04
N HIS A 20 12.36 2.95 3.60
CA HIS A 20 11.68 2.85 4.91
C HIS A 20 12.60 2.35 6.02
N GLY A 21 13.72 1.70 5.68
CA GLY A 21 14.67 1.08 6.60
C GLY A 21 14.44 -0.42 6.84
N HIS A 22 13.26 -0.96 6.50
CA HIS A 22 12.97 -2.41 6.55
C HIS A 22 11.73 -2.76 5.71
N PHE A 23 11.52 -4.05 5.39
CA PHE A 23 10.35 -4.51 4.63
C PHE A 23 9.26 -5.11 5.51
N GLY A 24 8.30 -4.28 5.95
CA GLY A 24 7.20 -4.70 6.84
C GLY A 24 5.81 -4.77 6.22
N PRO A 25 4.86 -5.47 6.88
CA PRO A 25 3.54 -5.77 6.32
C PRO A 25 2.66 -4.53 6.12
N PHE A 26 2.82 -3.50 6.94
CA PHE A 26 2.11 -2.23 6.75
C PHE A 26 2.66 -1.44 5.55
N ALA A 27 3.97 -1.44 5.31
CA ALA A 27 4.55 -0.88 4.08
C ALA A 27 4.11 -1.70 2.85
N ALA A 28 4.12 -3.02 2.93
CA ALA A 28 3.59 -3.91 1.88
C ALA A 28 2.10 -3.65 1.59
N LEU A 29 1.28 -3.38 2.62
CA LEU A 29 -0.12 -2.99 2.43
C LEU A 29 -0.24 -1.66 1.68
N GLY A 30 0.64 -0.68 1.96
CA GLY A 30 0.75 0.56 1.19
C GLY A 30 1.08 0.32 -0.28
N VAL A 31 2.02 -0.59 -0.56
CA VAL A 31 2.35 -1.01 -1.93
C VAL A 31 1.12 -1.61 -2.63
N ARG A 32 0.37 -2.50 -1.96
CA ARG A 32 -0.84 -3.11 -2.53
C ARG A 32 -1.96 -2.10 -2.77
N LEU A 33 -2.14 -1.13 -1.88
CA LEU A 33 -3.05 0.00 -2.10
C LEU A 33 -2.65 0.77 -3.37
N GLY A 34 -1.38 1.15 -3.49
CA GLY A 34 -0.87 1.90 -4.64
C GLY A 34 -1.01 1.16 -5.95
N TRP A 35 -0.55 -0.09 -6.03
CA TRP A 35 -0.66 -0.92 -7.24
C TRP A 35 -2.11 -1.14 -7.65
N THR A 36 -2.98 -1.56 -6.74
CA THR A 36 -4.40 -1.81 -7.08
C THR A 36 -5.12 -0.52 -7.49
N GLY A 37 -4.80 0.60 -6.83
CA GLY A 37 -5.35 1.91 -7.16
C GLY A 37 -4.97 2.37 -8.56
N MET A 38 -3.68 2.28 -8.89
CA MET A 38 -3.16 2.62 -10.21
C MET A 38 -3.68 1.67 -11.30
N GLU A 39 -3.71 0.37 -11.05
CA GLU A 39 -4.23 -0.63 -11.98
C GLU A 39 -5.69 -0.33 -12.38
N ARG A 40 -6.57 -0.13 -11.38
CA ARG A 40 -7.99 0.20 -11.63
C ARG A 40 -8.18 1.55 -12.31
N LEU A 41 -7.28 2.51 -12.05
CA LEU A 41 -7.29 3.83 -12.67
C LEU A 41 -6.56 3.83 -14.04
N ARG A 42 -5.95 2.71 -14.44
CA ARG A 42 -5.05 2.60 -15.60
C ARG A 42 -3.95 3.67 -15.59
N ALA A 43 -3.44 4.01 -14.42
CA ALA A 43 -2.37 4.98 -14.22
C ALA A 43 -1.01 4.28 -14.20
N ARG A 44 0.06 5.04 -14.47
CA ARG A 44 1.44 4.58 -14.33
C ARG A 44 2.09 5.28 -13.13
N ARG A 45 3.08 4.61 -12.54
CA ARG A 45 3.89 5.20 -11.48
C ARG A 45 4.52 6.49 -12.01
N GLY A 46 4.36 7.59 -11.27
CA GLY A 46 4.95 8.88 -11.61
C GLY A 46 4.10 9.80 -12.49
N ASP A 47 2.95 9.36 -13.00
CA ASP A 47 2.01 10.21 -13.77
C ASP A 47 1.82 11.57 -13.07
N GLU A 48 2.11 12.68 -13.76
CA GLU A 48 2.12 14.03 -13.15
C GLU A 48 0.76 14.43 -12.59
N GLY A 49 -0.32 14.04 -13.29
CA GLY A 49 -1.70 14.30 -12.88
C GLY A 49 -2.24 13.34 -11.81
N LEU A 50 -1.48 12.31 -11.40
CA LEU A 50 -1.94 11.35 -10.39
C LEU A 50 -1.92 12.00 -9.00
N LYS A 51 -3.06 11.97 -8.32
CA LYS A 51 -3.20 12.42 -6.94
C LYS A 51 -3.76 11.29 -6.08
N VAL A 52 -3.18 11.13 -4.90
CA VAL A 52 -3.58 10.13 -3.90
C VAL A 52 -4.00 10.83 -2.62
N SER A 53 -5.15 10.43 -2.08
CA SER A 53 -5.59 10.84 -0.73
C SER A 53 -5.71 9.60 0.14
N LEU A 54 -4.84 9.49 1.15
CA LEU A 54 -4.78 8.40 2.10
C LEU A 54 -5.45 8.83 3.42
N SER A 55 -6.40 8.02 3.87
CA SER A 55 -6.98 8.07 5.20
C SER A 55 -6.39 6.94 6.01
N LEU A 56 -5.87 7.23 7.21
CA LEU A 56 -5.43 6.23 8.18
C LEU A 56 -6.30 6.30 9.42
N ASN A 57 -6.53 5.16 10.07
CA ASN A 57 -7.27 5.12 11.33
C ASN A 57 -6.41 5.43 12.57
N VAL A 58 -5.08 5.37 12.42
CA VAL A 58 -4.10 5.69 13.48
C VAL A 58 -2.92 6.40 12.82
N MET A 59 -2.53 7.56 13.35
CA MET A 59 -1.37 8.34 12.90
C MET A 59 -0.11 8.00 13.72
N LYS A 60 0.20 6.72 13.87
CA LYS A 60 1.39 6.20 14.55
C LYS A 60 1.88 4.91 13.88
N PRO A 61 3.19 4.61 13.91
CA PRO A 61 3.70 3.30 13.53
C PRO A 61 3.02 2.16 14.31
N PRO A 62 2.82 0.98 13.70
CA PRO A 62 3.21 0.64 12.32
C PRO A 62 2.21 1.10 11.26
N THR A 63 1.07 1.71 11.62
CA THR A 63 0.03 2.08 10.65
C THR A 63 0.51 3.13 9.64
N THR A 64 1.33 4.09 10.07
CA THR A 64 1.89 5.13 9.19
C THR A 64 2.88 4.60 8.15
N CYS A 65 3.45 3.40 8.32
CA CYS A 65 4.31 2.76 7.31
C CYS A 65 3.60 2.53 5.96
N ILE A 66 2.25 2.52 5.97
CA ILE A 66 1.42 2.48 4.75
C ILE A 66 1.71 3.68 3.82
N ILE A 67 2.05 4.84 4.40
CA ILE A 67 2.37 6.07 3.65
C ILE A 67 3.52 5.77 2.71
N ASP A 68 4.61 5.21 3.23
CA ASP A 68 5.83 4.93 2.47
C ASP A 68 5.60 3.90 1.37
N GLY A 69 4.81 2.86 1.65
CA GLY A 69 4.37 1.91 0.63
C GLY A 69 3.63 2.57 -0.53
N ILE A 70 2.75 3.55 -0.26
CA ILE A 70 2.10 4.33 -1.31
C ILE A 70 3.10 5.22 -2.06
N GLN A 71 4.02 5.88 -1.37
CA GLN A 71 5.02 6.74 -2.00
C GLN A 71 5.90 5.95 -2.98
N VAL A 72 6.42 4.80 -2.53
CA VAL A 72 7.30 3.93 -3.34
C VAL A 72 6.55 3.37 -4.53
N SER A 73 5.32 2.86 -4.33
CA SER A 73 4.54 2.23 -5.40
C SER A 73 4.00 3.22 -6.43
N THR A 74 3.58 4.41 -6.03
CA THR A 74 2.87 5.37 -6.92
C THR A 74 3.76 6.51 -7.43
N GLY A 75 4.81 6.87 -6.70
CA GLY A 75 5.59 8.11 -6.94
C GLY A 75 4.89 9.39 -6.47
N CYS A 76 3.65 9.30 -5.97
CA CYS A 76 2.98 10.40 -5.29
C CYS A 76 3.56 10.50 -3.88
N THR A 77 4.27 11.58 -3.59
CA THR A 77 4.88 11.80 -2.27
C THR A 77 4.21 12.95 -1.56
N ILE A 78 4.40 13.04 -0.25
CA ILE A 78 4.00 14.22 0.53
C ILE A 78 4.78 15.44 -0.01
N GLY A 79 6.09 15.29 -0.21
CA GLY A 79 6.98 16.37 -0.65
C GLY A 79 6.64 16.94 -2.03
N ASN A 80 6.18 16.12 -2.98
CA ASN A 80 5.72 16.61 -4.30
C ASN A 80 4.23 17.00 -4.32
N GLY A 81 3.56 17.04 -3.16
CA GLY A 81 2.19 17.50 -3.00
C GLY A 81 1.11 16.58 -3.61
N ARG A 82 1.48 15.42 -4.15
CA ARG A 82 0.54 14.50 -4.80
C ARG A 82 -0.06 13.47 -3.85
N LEU A 83 0.53 13.25 -2.69
CA LEU A 83 -0.04 12.44 -1.60
C LEU A 83 -0.51 13.34 -0.47
N LYS A 84 -1.81 13.29 -0.17
CA LYS A 84 -2.39 13.89 1.05
C LYS A 84 -2.74 12.78 2.04
N VAL A 85 -2.30 12.91 3.29
CA VAL A 85 -2.58 11.96 4.37
C VAL A 85 -3.47 12.65 5.41
N LYS A 86 -4.48 11.93 5.92
CA LYS A 86 -5.33 12.42 7.01
C LYS A 86 -5.71 11.31 7.98
N LEU A 87 -6.00 11.69 9.22
CA LEU A 87 -6.68 10.82 10.17
C LEU A 87 -8.14 10.64 9.74
N GLY A 88 -8.64 9.42 9.84
CA GLY A 88 -10.03 9.07 9.55
C GLY A 88 -10.45 7.80 10.29
N ARG A 89 -11.59 7.23 9.92
CA ARG A 89 -12.17 6.06 10.63
C ARG A 89 -11.61 4.71 10.13
N ALA A 90 -10.93 4.71 8.99
CA ALA A 90 -10.44 3.49 8.33
C ALA A 90 -9.19 3.78 7.50
N VAL A 91 -8.44 2.71 7.20
CA VAL A 91 -7.41 2.73 6.17
C VAL A 91 -8.08 2.70 4.79
N ALA A 92 -8.01 3.80 4.05
CA ALA A 92 -8.60 3.92 2.73
C ALA A 92 -7.79 4.88 1.85
N ALA A 93 -7.72 4.62 0.55
CA ALA A 93 -7.06 5.48 -0.42
C ALA A 93 -8.00 5.84 -1.57
N SER A 94 -7.91 7.08 -2.03
CA SER A 94 -8.60 7.58 -3.21
C SER A 94 -7.57 8.03 -4.24
N PHE A 95 -7.72 7.57 -5.47
CA PHE A 95 -6.83 7.84 -6.59
C PHE A 95 -7.58 8.64 -7.64
N LYS A 96 -6.97 9.72 -8.11
CA LYS A 96 -7.53 10.62 -9.12
C LYS A 96 -6.51 10.89 -10.21
N LEU A 97 -6.96 10.89 -11.46
CA LEU A 97 -6.20 11.28 -12.65
C LEU A 97 -7.16 12.01 -13.59
N LYS A 98 -6.71 13.10 -14.21
CA LYS A 98 -7.55 13.94 -15.09
C LYS A 98 -8.18 13.09 -16.20
N GLY A 99 -9.48 13.30 -16.45
CA GLY A 99 -10.23 12.55 -17.47
C GLY A 99 -10.59 11.11 -17.10
N LYS A 100 -10.32 10.67 -15.86
CA LYS A 100 -10.68 9.31 -15.40
C LYS A 100 -11.57 9.34 -14.17
N ARG A 101 -12.46 8.34 -14.07
CA ARG A 101 -13.28 8.13 -12.87
C ARG A 101 -12.38 7.79 -11.68
N ALA A 102 -12.56 8.50 -10.56
CA ALA A 102 -11.78 8.29 -9.36
C ALA A 102 -11.98 6.86 -8.80
N VAL A 103 -10.90 6.24 -8.34
CA VAL A 103 -10.90 4.92 -7.71
C VAL A 103 -10.78 5.10 -6.20
N ARG A 104 -11.63 4.43 -5.43
CA ARG A 104 -11.53 4.39 -3.97
C ARG A 104 -11.35 2.95 -3.50
N LEU A 105 -10.41 2.74 -2.60
CA LEU A 105 -10.11 1.46 -1.99
C LEU A 105 -10.18 1.62 -0.48
N LYS A 106 -10.91 0.72 0.19
CA LYS A 106 -10.94 0.62 1.65
C LYS A 106 -10.35 -0.72 2.05
N VAL A 107 -9.39 -0.71 2.95
CA VAL A 107 -8.79 -1.96 3.46
C VAL A 107 -9.77 -2.61 4.43
N SER A 108 -9.92 -3.92 4.30
CA SER A 108 -10.71 -4.75 5.20
C SER A 108 -10.11 -4.74 6.60
N THR A 109 -10.94 -4.43 7.61
CA THR A 109 -10.53 -4.53 9.02
C THR A 109 -10.15 -5.96 9.40
N ARG A 110 -10.79 -6.96 8.77
CA ARG A 110 -10.42 -8.38 8.93
C ARG A 110 -9.00 -8.65 8.43
N PHE A 111 -8.60 -8.02 7.32
CA PHE A 111 -7.25 -8.18 6.77
C PHE A 111 -6.20 -7.53 7.66
N ILE A 112 -6.47 -6.33 8.20
CA ILE A 112 -5.58 -5.67 9.18
C ILE A 112 -5.43 -6.52 10.44
N ARG A 113 -6.53 -7.08 10.96
CA ARG A 113 -6.50 -7.99 12.11
C ARG A 113 -5.70 -9.25 11.82
N TRP A 114 -5.86 -9.82 10.62
CA TRP A 114 -5.10 -10.98 10.17
C TRP A 114 -3.58 -10.69 10.17
N MET A 115 -3.14 -9.53 9.66
CA MET A 115 -1.72 -9.16 9.72
C MET A 115 -1.21 -9.03 11.16
N ARG A 116 -1.97 -8.33 12.03
CA ARG A 116 -1.58 -8.09 13.43
C ARG A 116 -1.47 -9.39 14.21
N LYS A 117 -2.46 -10.28 14.07
CA LYS A 117 -2.48 -11.57 14.76
C LYS A 117 -1.24 -12.41 14.46
N ARG A 118 -0.81 -12.45 13.19
CA ARG A 118 0.39 -13.20 12.78
C ARG A 118 1.68 -12.64 13.41
N LEU A 119 1.77 -11.31 13.52
CA LEU A 119 2.90 -10.67 14.20
C LEU A 119 2.88 -10.92 15.71
N GLU A 120 1.70 -10.90 16.33
CA GLU A 120 1.51 -11.25 17.75
C GLU A 120 1.85 -12.73 18.04
N GLU A 121 1.57 -13.62 17.09
CA GLU A 121 1.97 -15.04 17.12
C GLU A 121 3.46 -15.26 16.83
N GLY A 122 4.24 -14.18 16.65
CA GLY A 122 5.70 -14.24 16.49
C GLY A 122 6.17 -14.57 15.08
N GLU A 123 5.30 -14.52 14.06
CA GLU A 123 5.74 -14.77 12.69
C GLU A 123 6.74 -13.70 12.20
N PRO A 124 7.77 -14.08 11.41
CA PRO A 124 8.74 -13.13 10.88
C PRO A 124 8.09 -12.02 10.07
N LEU A 125 8.48 -10.78 10.36
CA LEU A 125 7.90 -9.58 9.79
C LEU A 125 7.94 -9.57 8.25
N GLU A 126 9.06 -9.97 7.64
CA GLU A 126 9.19 -10.05 6.18
C GLU A 126 8.29 -11.13 5.56
N LYS A 127 8.13 -12.27 6.24
CA LYS A 127 7.24 -13.35 5.78
C LYS A 127 5.80 -12.83 5.67
N VAL A 128 5.31 -12.15 6.70
CA VAL A 128 3.98 -11.55 6.69
C VAL A 128 3.87 -10.48 5.59
N ALA A 129 4.93 -9.70 5.37
CA ALA A 129 4.96 -8.68 4.31
C ALA A 129 4.86 -9.28 2.89
N TYR A 130 5.58 -10.37 2.60
CA TYR A 130 5.45 -11.06 1.32
C TYR A 130 4.06 -11.66 1.13
N ASP A 131 3.46 -12.23 2.17
CA ASP A 131 2.09 -12.76 2.09
C ASP A 131 1.06 -11.66 1.85
N VAL A 132 1.29 -10.45 2.36
CA VAL A 132 0.46 -9.27 2.03
C VAL A 132 0.59 -8.92 0.55
N LEU A 133 1.81 -8.94 -0.01
CA LEU A 133 2.00 -8.68 -1.43
C LEU A 133 1.33 -9.74 -2.31
N ALA A 134 1.40 -11.01 -1.91
CA ALA A 134 0.82 -12.14 -2.63
C ALA A 134 -0.70 -12.28 -2.46
N ALA A 135 -1.30 -11.63 -1.46
CA ALA A 135 -2.73 -11.75 -1.19
C ALA A 135 -3.61 -11.20 -2.32
N GLU A 136 -4.67 -11.95 -2.65
CA GLU A 136 -5.65 -11.53 -3.64
C GLU A 136 -6.36 -10.23 -3.22
N PRO A 137 -6.65 -9.30 -4.16
CA PRO A 137 -7.31 -8.03 -3.85
C PRO A 137 -8.62 -8.19 -3.05
N LYS A 138 -9.39 -9.25 -3.31
CA LYS A 138 -10.67 -9.53 -2.64
C LYS A 138 -10.51 -9.84 -1.14
N ARG A 139 -9.33 -10.28 -0.69
CA ARG A 139 -9.01 -10.48 0.73
C ARG A 139 -8.60 -9.16 1.40
N ILE A 140 -7.90 -8.30 0.66
CA ILE A 140 -7.33 -7.05 1.18
C ILE A 140 -8.39 -5.95 1.27
N PHE A 141 -9.22 -5.79 0.25
CA PHE A 141 -10.14 -4.67 0.12
C PHE A 141 -11.58 -5.07 0.47
N ALA A 142 -12.27 -4.20 1.19
CA ALA A 142 -13.70 -4.32 1.40
C ALA A 142 -14.45 -4.16 0.07
N ARG A 143 -15.59 -4.85 -0.06
CA ARG A 143 -16.56 -4.61 -1.13
C ARG A 143 -17.20 -3.23 -0.97
#